data_AF-A0A6A5V423-F1
#
_entry.id   AF-A0A6A5V423-F1
#
_cell.length_a   1.000
_cell.length_b   1.000
_cell.length_c   1.000
_cell.angle_alpha   90.00
_cell.angle_beta   90.00
_cell.angle_gamma   90.00
#
_symmetry.space_group_name_H-M   'P 1'
#
loop_
_entity.id
_entity.type
_entity.pdbx_description
1 polymer ?
#
loop_
_entity_poly.entity_id
_entity_poly.type
_entity_poly.pdbx_seq_one_letter_code
_entity_poly.pdbx_strand_id
1 'polypeptide(L)'
;MVFLFHISYSDIDSLVRNIDFPSMQDGPLYRVMFPEDLRDEQRDEIIVWHTINMQRAFSSGTTFCKACTDDGEAIGFAVWVWDVNVAKNSAQNTFEENPRLPQTLDVTAWQDVSKRLMKERRQVLDSLDNVLLLASPAGVKLYSKFDFETVGQINTEKGVITSMLWKAGESRRL
;
A
#
# COMPACT_ATOMS: atom_id res chain seq x y z
N MET A 1 0.37 26.23 -0.58
CA MET A 1 1.33 25.55 0.33
C MET A 1 0.78 24.15 0.59
N VAL A 2 1.57 23.25 1.19
CA VAL A 2 1.10 21.88 1.53
C VAL A 2 1.29 21.67 3.00
N PHE A 3 0.23 21.21 3.67
CA PHE A 3 0.19 20.95 5.10
C PHE A 3 -0.01 19.47 5.37
N LEU A 4 0.55 18.98 6.47
CA LEU A 4 0.41 17.60 6.90
C LEU A 4 -0.54 17.53 8.10
N PHE A 5 -1.54 16.66 8.00
CA PHE A 5 -2.51 16.40 9.05
C PHE A 5 -2.57 14.92 9.38
N HIS A 6 -2.81 14.59 10.65
CA HIS A 6 -3.17 13.22 11.01
C HIS A 6 -4.49 12.83 10.33
N ILE A 7 -4.53 11.60 9.82
CA ILE A 7 -5.76 11.02 9.28
C ILE A 7 -6.64 10.57 10.44
N SER A 8 -7.91 10.93 10.36
CA SER A 8 -8.97 10.41 11.22
C SER A 8 -9.69 9.25 10.53
N TYR A 9 -10.40 8.42 11.29
CA TYR A 9 -11.19 7.31 10.73
C TYR A 9 -12.20 7.78 9.66
N SER A 10 -12.80 8.97 9.84
CA SER A 10 -13.75 9.56 8.90
C SER A 10 -13.13 10.04 7.59
N ASP A 11 -11.82 10.26 7.54
CA ASP A 11 -11.15 10.67 6.30
C ASP A 11 -10.97 9.50 5.33
N ILE A 12 -10.97 8.26 5.81
CA ILE A 12 -10.50 7.08 5.06
C ILE A 12 -11.30 6.86 3.77
N ASP A 13 -12.63 6.94 3.82
CA ASP A 13 -13.45 6.71 2.62
C ASP A 13 -13.16 7.74 1.52
N SER A 14 -13.05 9.03 1.88
CA SER A 14 -12.72 10.10 0.93
C SER A 14 -11.32 9.94 0.37
N LEU A 15 -10.34 9.58 1.20
CA LEU A 15 -8.95 9.34 0.77
C LEU A 15 -8.87 8.16 -0.19
N VAL A 16 -9.57 7.05 0.10
CA VAL A 16 -9.58 5.88 -0.79
C VAL A 16 -10.23 6.24 -2.12
N ARG A 17 -11.42 6.86 -2.09
CA ARG A 17 -12.18 7.18 -3.31
C ARG A 17 -11.47 8.16 -4.22
N ASN A 18 -10.88 9.21 -3.65
CA ASN A 18 -10.42 10.37 -4.42
C ASN A 18 -8.90 10.37 -4.67
N ILE A 19 -8.12 9.60 -3.90
CA ILE A 19 -6.66 9.63 -3.97
C ILE A 19 -6.11 8.22 -4.19
N ASP A 20 -6.35 7.29 -3.26
CA ASP A 20 -5.67 5.99 -3.28
C ASP A 20 -6.11 5.15 -4.48
N PHE A 21 -7.42 4.92 -4.61
CA PHE A 21 -7.99 4.09 -5.66
C PHE A 21 -7.60 4.59 -7.05
N PRO A 22 -7.79 5.88 -7.42
CA PRO A 22 -7.32 6.40 -8.71
C PRO A 22 -5.81 6.21 -8.92
N SER A 23 -4.99 6.41 -7.88
CA SER A 23 -3.53 6.30 -8.00
C SER A 23 -3.05 4.87 -8.24
N MET A 24 -3.78 3.85 -7.78
CA MET A 24 -3.37 2.45 -7.92
C MET A 24 -3.83 1.81 -9.23
N GLN A 25 -4.81 2.36 -9.95
CA GLN A 25 -5.39 1.73 -11.15
C GLN A 25 -4.36 1.47 -12.27
N ASP A 26 -3.36 2.34 -12.36
CA ASP A 26 -2.26 2.18 -13.32
C ASP A 26 -1.11 1.32 -12.81
N GLY A 27 -1.16 0.90 -11.55
CA GLY A 27 -0.15 0.09 -10.91
C GLY A 27 -0.17 -1.36 -11.41
N PRO A 28 1.01 -2.01 -11.56
CA PRO A 28 1.10 -3.38 -12.00
C PRO A 28 0.41 -4.35 -11.04
N LEU A 29 0.39 -4.07 -9.73
CA LEU A 29 -0.34 -4.88 -8.76
C LEU A 29 -1.85 -4.88 -9.02
N TYR A 30 -2.44 -3.70 -9.25
CA TYR A 30 -3.87 -3.56 -9.52
C TYR A 30 -4.26 -4.26 -10.82
N ARG A 31 -3.48 -4.04 -11.89
CA ARG A 31 -3.72 -4.63 -13.22
C ARG A 31 -3.57 -6.16 -13.25
N VAL A 32 -2.85 -6.75 -12.30
CA VAL A 32 -2.79 -8.21 -12.12
C VAL A 32 -4.03 -8.73 -11.40
N MET A 33 -4.59 -7.95 -10.47
CA MET A 33 -5.70 -8.38 -9.62
C MET A 33 -7.08 -8.14 -10.24
N PHE A 34 -7.20 -7.16 -11.13
CA PHE A 34 -8.48 -6.71 -11.68
C PHE A 34 -8.43 -6.54 -13.20
N PRO A 35 -9.57 -6.77 -13.90
CA PRO A 35 -9.67 -6.50 -15.33
C PRO A 35 -9.61 -5.00 -15.63
N GLU A 36 -9.23 -4.65 -16.86
CA GLU A 36 -9.10 -3.26 -17.32
C GLU A 36 -10.48 -2.59 -17.50
N ASP A 37 -11.48 -3.34 -17.99
CA ASP A 37 -12.81 -2.83 -18.33
C ASP A 37 -13.84 -3.05 -17.22
N LEU A 38 -13.65 -2.39 -16.08
CA LEU A 38 -14.59 -2.43 -14.95
C LEU A 38 -15.77 -1.47 -15.16
N ARG A 39 -17.01 -1.96 -14.94
CA ARG A 39 -18.20 -1.12 -14.78
C ARG A 39 -18.16 -0.32 -13.49
N ASP A 40 -18.93 0.77 -13.42
CA ASP A 40 -18.96 1.65 -12.25
C ASP A 40 -19.35 0.92 -10.97
N GLU A 41 -20.29 -0.04 -11.03
CA GLU A 41 -20.67 -0.82 -9.84
C GLU A 41 -19.54 -1.74 -9.36
N GLN A 42 -18.76 -2.28 -10.30
CA GLN A 42 -17.62 -3.13 -9.96
C GLN A 42 -16.46 -2.30 -9.40
N ARG A 43 -16.28 -1.07 -9.90
CA ARG A 43 -15.32 -0.11 -9.33
C ARG A 43 -15.70 0.25 -7.90
N ASP A 44 -16.98 0.56 -7.66
CA ASP A 44 -17.47 0.88 -6.31
C ASP A 44 -17.31 -0.31 -5.35
N GLU A 45 -17.55 -1.55 -5.81
CA GLU A 45 -17.30 -2.76 -5.01
C GLU A 45 -15.83 -2.86 -4.56
N ILE A 46 -14.87 -2.58 -5.45
CA ILE A 46 -13.44 -2.60 -5.11
C ILE A 46 -13.10 -1.45 -4.15
N ILE A 47 -13.64 -0.25 -4.36
CA ILE A 47 -13.42 0.88 -3.46
C ILE A 47 -13.93 0.55 -2.06
N VAL A 48 -15.17 0.07 -1.93
CA VAL A 48 -15.76 -0.31 -0.64
C VAL A 48 -14.92 -1.39 0.04
N TRP A 49 -14.52 -2.42 -0.71
CA TRP A 49 -13.64 -3.47 -0.20
C TRP A 49 -12.30 -2.90 0.30
N HIS A 50 -11.68 -2.00 -0.45
CA HIS A 50 -10.41 -1.37 -0.08
C HIS A 50 -10.55 -0.43 1.13
N THR A 51 -11.61 0.37 1.18
CA THR A 51 -11.96 1.24 2.32
C THR A 51 -12.09 0.43 3.61
N ILE A 52 -12.79 -0.70 3.58
CA ILE A 52 -12.93 -1.57 4.77
C ILE A 52 -11.57 -2.10 5.22
N ASN A 53 -10.71 -2.53 4.28
CA ASN A 53 -9.37 -3.02 4.61
C ASN A 53 -8.46 -1.91 5.18
N MET A 54 -8.53 -0.70 4.64
CA MET A 54 -7.77 0.45 5.14
C MET A 54 -8.25 0.88 6.53
N GLN A 55 -9.57 0.87 6.78
CA GLN A 55 -10.15 1.11 8.11
C GLN A 55 -9.65 0.10 9.14
N ARG A 56 -9.57 -1.18 8.78
CA ARG A 56 -9.00 -2.22 9.65
C ARG A 56 -7.54 -1.99 9.96
N ALA A 57 -6.73 -1.66 8.95
CA ALA A 57 -5.32 -1.33 9.12
C ALA A 57 -5.13 -0.09 10.02
N PHE A 58 -6.01 0.89 9.91
CA PHE A 58 -6.06 2.06 10.79
C PHE A 58 -6.34 1.67 12.23
N SER A 59 -7.33 0.81 12.47
CA SER A 59 -7.66 0.34 13.81
C SER A 59 -6.59 -0.55 14.45
N SER A 60 -5.65 -1.11 13.67
CA SER A 60 -4.59 -1.99 14.16
C SER A 60 -3.33 -1.27 14.67
N GLY A 61 -3.37 0.06 14.81
CA GLY A 61 -2.24 0.86 15.33
C GLY A 61 -1.27 1.37 14.24
N THR A 62 -1.65 1.27 12.97
CA THR A 62 -0.90 1.89 11.86
C THR A 62 -1.07 3.40 11.90
N THR A 63 0.00 4.17 11.66
CA THR A 63 -0.05 5.63 11.65
C THR A 63 -0.20 6.16 10.23
N PHE A 64 -1.08 7.14 10.05
CA PHE A 64 -1.45 7.73 8.77
C PHE A 64 -1.38 9.26 8.83
N CYS A 65 -0.80 9.87 7.80
CA CYS A 65 -0.82 11.32 7.59
C CYS A 65 -1.31 11.65 6.18
N LYS A 66 -2.17 12.67 6.04
CA LYS A 66 -2.61 13.22 4.76
C LYS A 66 -1.89 14.54 4.47
N ALA A 67 -1.58 14.76 3.21
CA ALA A 67 -1.12 16.02 2.68
C ALA A 67 -2.32 16.79 2.12
N CYS A 68 -2.48 18.04 2.53
CA CYS A 68 -3.58 18.89 2.10
C CYS A 68 -3.07 20.22 1.54
N THR A 69 -3.81 20.77 0.57
CA THR A 69 -3.65 22.13 0.06
C THR A 69 -4.18 23.17 1.04
N ASP A 70 -3.98 24.45 0.74
CA ASP A 70 -4.33 25.58 1.63
C ASP A 70 -5.84 25.70 1.88
N ASP A 71 -6.66 25.18 0.97
CA ASP A 71 -8.12 25.07 1.06
C ASP A 71 -8.60 23.84 1.84
N GLY A 72 -7.68 22.98 2.30
CA GLY A 72 -7.97 21.77 3.07
C GLY A 72 -8.28 20.53 2.22
N GLU A 73 -8.20 20.62 0.89
CA GLU A 73 -8.36 19.46 0.01
C GLU A 73 -7.18 18.49 0.17
N ALA A 74 -7.48 17.20 0.35
CA ALA A 74 -6.43 16.18 0.45
C ALA A 74 -5.90 15.82 -0.95
N ILE A 75 -4.58 15.87 -1.10
CA ILE A 75 -3.89 15.61 -2.38
C ILE A 75 -3.00 14.36 -2.33
N GLY A 76 -2.86 13.75 -1.16
CA GLY A 76 -2.02 12.58 -0.93
C GLY A 76 -2.10 12.10 0.50
N PHE A 77 -1.63 10.89 0.75
CA PHE A 77 -1.38 10.41 2.11
C PHE A 77 -0.18 9.47 2.16
N ALA A 78 0.37 9.32 3.36
CA ALA A 78 1.43 8.39 3.67
C ALA A 78 1.02 7.52 4.86
N VAL A 79 1.42 6.25 4.80
CA VAL A 79 1.10 5.23 5.80
C VAL A 79 2.41 4.61 6.27
N TRP A 80 2.57 4.48 7.58
CA TRP A 80 3.67 3.69 8.13
C TRP A 80 3.20 2.91 9.35
N VAL A 81 3.76 1.71 9.49
CA VAL A 81 3.54 0.84 10.63
C VAL A 81 4.80 0.90 11.49
N TRP A 82 4.68 1.40 12.71
CA TRP A 82 5.77 1.40 13.70
C TRP A 82 5.54 0.29 14.72
N ASP A 83 5.58 -0.97 14.29
CA ASP A 83 5.59 -2.10 15.24
C ASP A 83 6.11 -3.40 14.62
N VAL A 84 7.14 -3.97 15.25
CA VAL A 84 7.67 -5.32 15.00
C VAL A 84 6.62 -6.43 15.24
N ASN A 85 5.54 -6.13 15.97
CA ASN A 85 4.46 -7.09 16.24
C ASN A 85 3.39 -7.17 15.14
N VAL A 86 3.23 -6.16 14.27
CA VAL A 86 2.31 -6.26 13.11
C VAL A 86 2.79 -7.32 12.11
N ALA A 87 4.11 -7.53 12.00
CA ALA A 87 4.67 -8.63 11.21
C ALA A 87 4.16 -10.00 11.70
N LYS A 88 4.03 -10.20 13.02
CA LYS A 88 3.52 -11.44 13.62
C LYS A 88 2.00 -11.55 13.52
N ASN A 89 1.27 -10.45 13.74
CA ASN A 89 -0.20 -10.45 13.68
C ASN A 89 -0.76 -10.52 12.26
N SER A 90 0.00 -10.13 11.23
CA SER A 90 -0.41 -10.31 9.82
C SER A 90 -0.59 -11.78 9.44
N ALA A 91 0.08 -12.71 10.13
CA ALA A 91 -0.07 -14.15 9.95
C ALA A 91 -1.27 -14.74 10.72
N GLN A 92 -1.85 -13.99 11.66
CA GLN A 92 -2.92 -14.42 12.58
C GLN A 92 -4.26 -13.73 12.37
N ASN A 93 -4.39 -12.86 11.35
CA ASN A 93 -5.70 -12.47 10.83
C ASN A 93 -6.31 -13.64 10.09
N THR A 94 -6.77 -14.62 10.87
CA THR A 94 -7.64 -15.70 10.46
C THR A 94 -8.84 -15.08 9.75
N PHE A 95 -9.16 -15.63 8.58
CA PHE A 95 -10.11 -15.19 7.56
C PHE A 95 -11.58 -15.07 8.02
N GLU A 96 -11.88 -15.02 9.33
CA GLU A 96 -13.21 -15.29 9.88
C GLU A 96 -14.22 -14.14 9.67
N GLU A 97 -13.78 -12.92 9.33
CA GLU A 97 -14.67 -11.82 8.93
C GLU A 97 -14.12 -11.05 7.72
N ASN A 98 -13.79 -11.71 6.61
CA ASN A 98 -13.35 -10.97 5.42
C ASN A 98 -14.48 -10.12 4.83
N PRO A 99 -14.26 -8.83 4.48
CA PRO A 99 -15.21 -8.11 3.64
C PRO A 99 -15.45 -8.94 2.38
N ARG A 100 -16.69 -8.93 1.89
CA ARG A 100 -17.05 -9.63 0.65
C ARG A 100 -16.05 -9.24 -0.43
N LEU A 101 -15.38 -10.24 -0.99
CA LEU A 101 -14.40 -10.01 -2.04
C LEU A 101 -15.10 -9.42 -3.27
N PRO A 102 -14.45 -8.48 -3.99
CA PRO A 102 -14.99 -8.00 -5.25
C PRO A 102 -15.15 -9.16 -6.22
N GLN A 103 -16.26 -9.20 -6.96
CA GLN A 103 -16.51 -10.29 -7.91
C GLN A 103 -15.47 -10.34 -9.04
N THR A 104 -14.82 -9.21 -9.30
CA THR A 104 -13.81 -9.04 -10.35
C THR A 104 -12.39 -9.32 -9.88
N LEU A 105 -12.19 -9.64 -8.60
CA LEU A 105 -10.87 -9.97 -8.07
C LEU A 105 -10.41 -11.33 -8.62
N ASP A 106 -9.29 -11.35 -9.33
CA ASP A 106 -8.58 -12.58 -9.62
C ASP A 106 -7.88 -13.08 -8.35
N VAL A 107 -8.57 -13.95 -7.62
CA VAL A 107 -8.09 -14.53 -6.36
C VAL A 107 -6.81 -15.36 -6.59
N THR A 108 -6.66 -16.01 -7.74
CA THR A 108 -5.50 -16.85 -8.03
C THR A 108 -4.27 -15.97 -8.25
N ALA A 109 -4.40 -14.94 -9.09
CA ALA A 109 -3.33 -13.98 -9.34
C ALA A 109 -2.95 -13.21 -8.07
N TRP A 110 -3.94 -12.78 -7.29
CA TRP A 110 -3.70 -12.12 -5.99
C TRP A 110 -2.93 -13.02 -5.02
N GLN A 111 -3.31 -14.29 -4.89
CA GLN A 111 -2.62 -15.24 -4.02
C GLN A 111 -1.18 -15.53 -4.48
N ASP A 112 -0.93 -15.63 -5.78
CA ASP A 112 0.43 -15.81 -6.32
C ASP A 112 1.32 -14.60 -5.99
N VAL A 113 0.86 -13.40 -6.33
CA VAL A 113 1.62 -12.17 -6.08
C VAL A 113 1.85 -11.96 -4.58
N SER A 114 0.84 -12.21 -3.74
CA SER A 114 0.96 -12.13 -2.29
C SER A 114 2.03 -13.08 -1.74
N LYS A 115 2.05 -14.35 -2.19
CA LYS A 115 3.10 -15.31 -1.78
C LYS A 115 4.49 -14.85 -2.18
N ARG A 116 4.64 -14.29 -3.38
CA ARG A 116 5.92 -13.79 -3.90
C ARG A 116 6.39 -12.57 -3.12
N LEU A 117 5.49 -11.62 -2.82
CA LEU A 117 5.77 -10.46 -1.97
C LEU A 117 6.17 -10.87 -0.56
N MET A 118 5.48 -11.86 0.04
CA MET A 118 5.83 -12.36 1.37
C MET A 118 7.20 -13.05 1.40
N LYS A 119 7.54 -13.81 0.34
CA LYS A 119 8.86 -14.41 0.19
C LYS A 119 9.95 -13.36 0.07
N GLU A 120 9.74 -12.34 -0.76
CA GLU A 120 10.69 -11.24 -0.94
C GLU A 120 10.86 -10.44 0.35
N ARG A 121 9.75 -10.06 1.01
CA ARG A 121 9.77 -9.41 2.33
C ARG A 121 10.61 -10.21 3.33
N ARG A 122 10.41 -11.52 3.40
CA ARG A 122 11.17 -12.40 4.30
C ARG A 122 12.66 -12.38 3.95
N GLN A 123 12.99 -12.53 2.67
CA GLN A 123 14.39 -12.50 2.21
C GLN A 123 15.09 -11.17 2.51
N VAL A 124 14.37 -10.04 2.44
CA VAL A 124 14.90 -8.71 2.71
C VAL A 124 14.99 -8.41 4.21
N LEU A 125 13.97 -8.80 4.99
CA LEU A 125 13.82 -8.38 6.39
C LEU A 125 14.28 -9.43 7.42
N ASP A 126 14.58 -10.67 7.05
CA ASP A 126 15.02 -11.72 7.99
C ASP A 126 16.31 -11.36 8.78
N SER A 127 16.96 -10.23 8.48
CA SER A 127 18.19 -9.79 9.15
C SER A 127 18.26 -8.29 9.50
N LEU A 128 17.20 -7.50 9.32
CA LEU A 128 17.31 -6.02 9.36
C LEU A 128 16.20 -5.34 10.17
N ASP A 129 16.59 -4.38 11.02
CA ASP A 129 15.71 -3.40 11.68
C ASP A 129 15.30 -2.25 10.72
N ASN A 130 15.10 -2.55 9.43
CA ASN A 130 14.91 -1.54 8.37
C ASN A 130 13.46 -1.48 7.86
N VAL A 131 13.11 -0.34 7.25
CA VAL A 131 11.78 -0.10 6.65
C VAL A 131 11.77 -0.57 5.19
N LEU A 132 10.94 -1.56 4.88
CA LEU A 132 10.68 -2.04 3.52
C LEU A 132 9.43 -1.37 2.93
N LEU A 133 9.57 -0.81 1.74
CA LEU A 133 8.51 -0.18 0.97
C LEU A 133 8.34 -0.89 -0.37
N LEU A 134 7.09 -1.12 -0.77
CA LEU A 134 6.79 -1.50 -2.15
C LEU A 134 6.53 -0.24 -2.96
N ALA A 135 7.24 -0.08 -4.07
CA ALA A 135 7.15 1.09 -4.92
C ALA A 135 6.62 0.71 -6.30
N SER A 136 5.63 1.47 -6.78
CA SER A 136 5.29 1.50 -8.19
C SER A 136 6.47 2.04 -9.00
N PRO A 137 6.55 1.82 -10.33
CA PRO A 137 7.63 2.35 -11.15
C PRO A 137 7.84 3.88 -10.99
N ALA A 138 6.75 4.65 -10.84
CA ALA A 138 6.81 6.08 -10.55
C ALA A 138 7.36 6.37 -9.14
N GLY A 139 6.95 5.57 -8.15
CA GLY A 139 7.45 5.63 -6.78
C GLY A 139 8.96 5.35 -6.68
N VAL A 140 9.50 4.42 -7.49
CA VAL A 140 10.93 4.07 -7.44
C VAL A 140 11.83 5.28 -7.63
N LYS A 141 11.54 6.10 -8.64
CA LYS A 141 12.32 7.33 -8.93
C LYS A 141 12.16 8.41 -7.85
N LEU A 142 11.02 8.41 -7.15
CA LEU A 142 10.79 9.34 -6.04
C LEU A 142 11.58 8.89 -4.81
N TYR A 143 11.42 7.64 -4.38
CA TYR A 143 12.02 7.12 -3.15
C TYR A 143 13.54 6.97 -3.25
N SER A 144 14.09 6.77 -4.46
CA SER A 144 15.54 6.81 -4.66
C SER A 144 16.19 8.15 -4.29
N LYS A 145 15.40 9.23 -4.18
CA LYS A 145 15.88 10.54 -3.71
C LYS A 145 15.93 10.67 -2.18
N PHE A 146 15.36 9.70 -1.46
CA PHE A 146 15.25 9.67 -0.01
C PHE A 146 16.00 8.47 0.58
N ASP A 147 17.12 8.08 -0.06
CA ASP A 147 18.01 7.00 0.38
C ASP A 147 17.36 5.62 0.48
N PHE A 148 16.26 5.40 -0.24
CA PHE A 148 15.74 4.06 -0.48
C PHE A 148 16.50 3.41 -1.63
N GLU A 149 16.96 2.19 -1.41
CA GLU A 149 17.60 1.37 -2.43
C GLU A 149 16.66 0.27 -2.92
N THR A 150 16.73 -0.06 -4.20
CA THR A 150 16.03 -1.24 -4.73
C THR A 150 16.70 -2.50 -4.19
N VAL A 151 15.91 -3.35 -3.53
CA VAL A 151 16.39 -4.60 -2.92
C VAL A 151 15.75 -5.85 -3.52
N GLY A 152 14.72 -5.69 -4.34
CA GLY A 152 14.12 -6.79 -5.07
C GLY A 152 13.05 -6.34 -6.05
N GLN A 153 12.64 -7.27 -6.91
CA GLN A 153 11.69 -7.05 -7.98
C GLN A 153 10.83 -8.29 -8.22
N ILE A 154 9.54 -8.05 -8.46
CA ILE A 154 8.58 -9.06 -8.89
C ILE A 154 8.13 -8.70 -10.30
N ASN A 155 8.52 -9.54 -11.26
CA ASN A 155 8.04 -9.43 -12.63
C ASN A 155 6.64 -10.04 -12.76
N THR A 156 5.69 -9.26 -13.24
CA THR A 156 4.35 -9.71 -13.59
C THR A 156 4.11 -9.46 -15.08
N GLU A 157 3.11 -10.11 -15.66
CA GLU A 157 2.71 -9.86 -17.05
C GLU A 157 2.27 -8.40 -17.28
N LYS A 158 1.90 -7.69 -16.21
CA LYS A 158 1.43 -6.30 -16.25
C LYS A 158 2.48 -5.27 -15.82
N GLY A 159 3.72 -5.71 -15.59
CA GLY A 159 4.85 -4.85 -15.23
C GLY A 159 5.62 -5.30 -13.99
N VAL A 160 6.57 -4.48 -13.56
CA VAL A 160 7.47 -4.78 -12.44
C VAL A 160 7.00 -4.09 -11.17
N ILE A 161 6.84 -4.87 -10.10
CA ILE A 161 6.68 -4.35 -8.73
C ILE A 161 8.06 -4.34 -8.10
N THR A 162 8.49 -3.20 -7.55
CA THR A 162 9.85 -3.04 -7.00
C THR A 162 9.78 -2.90 -5.48
N SER A 163 10.56 -3.70 -4.77
CA SER A 163 10.77 -3.53 -3.33
C SER A 163 11.96 -2.64 -3.08
N MET A 164 11.79 -1.66 -2.20
CA MET A 164 12.79 -0.70 -1.82
C MET A 164 13.01 -0.70 -0.32
N LEU A 165 14.26 -0.69 0.12
CA LEU A 165 14.63 -0.69 1.53
C LEU A 165 15.26 0.65 1.88
N TRP A 166 14.78 1.27 2.96
CA TRP A 166 15.48 2.38 3.57
C TRP A 166 16.63 1.83 4.40
N LYS A 167 17.87 2.26 4.09
CA LYS A 167 19.03 1.95 4.93
C LYS A 167 19.10 2.98 6.06
N ALA A 168 18.72 2.57 7.27
CA ALA A 168 18.94 3.41 8.45
C ALA A 168 20.45 3.48 8.74
N GLY A 169 21.14 4.48 8.18
CA GLY A 169 22.52 4.77 8.54
C GLY A 169 23.41 5.21 7.38
N GLU A 170 23.17 6.40 6.85
CA GLU A 170 24.23 7.31 6.39
C GLU A 170 23.70 8.76 6.41
N SER A 171 23.46 9.25 7.63
CA SER A 171 23.49 10.67 8.04
C SER A 171 22.94 11.73 7.07
N ARG A 172 21.79 12.31 7.45
CA ARG A 172 21.71 13.76 7.69
C ARG A 172 20.69 14.05 8.79
N ARG A 173 21.23 14.45 9.96
CA ARG A 173 20.51 15.23 10.97
C ARG A 173 19.89 16.44 10.25
N LEU A 174 18.57 16.57 10.32
CA LEU A 174 17.93 17.89 10.29
C LEU A 174 18.12 18.55 11.66
#